data_AF-A0A845ZHG8-F1
#
_entry.id   AF-A0A845ZHG8-F1
#
_cell.length_a   1.000
_cell.length_b   1.000
_cell.length_c   1.000
_cell.angle_alpha   90.00
_cell.angle_beta   90.00
_cell.angle_gamma   90.00
#
_symmetry.space_group_name_H-M   'P 1'
#
loop_
_entity.id
_entity.type
_entity.pdbx_description
1 polymer ?
#
loop_
_entity_poly.entity_id
_entity_poly.type
_entity_poly.pdbx_seq_one_letter_code
_entity_poly.pdbx_strand_id
1 'polypeptide(L)'
;MVAQSSSTSKVNVKNFSRSTLGEFDAPVIEGSWPENLSGYVFIVAPYHREKERHLFAGEGVIIKWDLKSDNGKIKVYSKRLKTWDSVWHKILPIYNLSKGFFPAVISPLGVSEIANTAIVNMNGRLILTADAGRYWEVDPVTLDTITPIGYFDEHVV
;
A
#
# COMPACT_ATOMS: atom_id res chain seq x y z
N MET A 1 -26.84 12.61 38.00
CA MET A 1 -26.45 11.59 37.00
C MET A 1 -25.81 12.33 35.83
N VAL A 2 -24.48 12.38 35.78
CA VAL A 2 -23.73 13.10 34.73
C VAL A 2 -23.45 12.12 33.62
N ALA A 3 -23.95 12.40 32.41
CA ALA A 3 -23.62 11.63 31.21
C ALA A 3 -22.12 11.81 30.91
N GLN A 4 -21.35 10.73 31.04
CA GLN A 4 -19.99 10.68 30.54
C GLN A 4 -20.04 10.70 29.01
N SER A 5 -19.60 11.82 28.43
CA SER A 5 -19.30 11.90 27.00
C SER A 5 -18.16 10.92 26.71
N SER A 6 -18.43 9.88 25.92
CA SER A 6 -17.40 9.01 25.36
C SER A 6 -16.50 9.85 24.44
N SER A 7 -15.37 10.30 24.96
CA SER A 7 -14.30 10.88 24.15
C SER A 7 -13.75 9.75 23.28
N THR A 8 -14.24 9.65 22.05
CA THR A 8 -13.65 8.79 21.02
C THR A 8 -12.20 9.27 20.87
N SER A 9 -11.26 8.55 21.48
CA SER A 9 -9.84 8.78 21.32
C SER A 9 -9.56 8.58 19.84
N LYS A 10 -9.36 9.69 19.11
CA LYS A 10 -8.91 9.65 17.71
C LYS A 10 -7.50 9.08 17.74
N VAL A 11 -7.38 7.76 17.62
CA VAL A 11 -6.09 7.11 17.52
C VAL A 11 -5.41 7.67 16.27
N ASN A 12 -4.24 8.26 16.45
CA ASN A 12 -3.46 8.76 15.33
C ASN A 12 -2.88 7.57 14.56
N VAL A 13 -3.49 7.24 13.42
CA VAL A 13 -3.12 6.08 12.59
C VAL A 13 -1.64 6.14 12.16
N LYS A 14 -1.01 7.31 12.15
CA LYS A 14 0.44 7.46 11.91
C LYS A 14 1.30 6.60 12.85
N ASN A 15 0.82 6.28 14.05
CA ASN A 15 1.54 5.42 14.98
C ASN A 15 1.60 3.95 14.53
N PHE A 16 0.74 3.54 13.61
CA PHE A 16 0.70 2.19 13.04
C PHE A 16 1.39 2.08 11.68
N SER A 17 1.56 3.20 10.96
CA SER A 17 2.31 3.23 9.71
C SER A 17 3.76 3.65 9.95
N ARG A 18 4.69 2.70 10.12
CA ARG A 18 6.12 3.02 9.95
C ARG A 18 6.34 3.32 8.47
N SER A 19 6.42 4.61 8.15
CA SER A 19 6.44 5.19 6.79
C SER A 19 7.81 5.19 6.11
N THR A 20 8.75 4.37 6.58
CA THR A 20 10.10 4.33 5.97
C THR A 20 10.06 3.44 4.74
N LEU A 21 10.27 4.06 3.58
CA LEU A 21 10.39 3.40 2.27
C LEU A 21 11.87 3.22 1.94
N GLY A 22 12.19 2.22 1.11
CA GLY A 22 13.55 1.95 0.68
C GLY A 22 13.93 0.49 0.87
N GLU A 23 15.23 0.25 1.02
CA GLU A 23 15.82 -1.06 1.16
C GLU A 23 16.41 -1.23 2.56
N PHE A 24 16.22 -2.41 3.14
CA PHE A 24 16.60 -2.72 4.50
C PHE A 24 17.16 -4.14 4.55
N ASP A 25 18.19 -4.35 5.37
CA ASP A 25 18.60 -5.69 5.76
C ASP A 25 17.97 -6.01 7.13
N ALA A 26 17.04 -6.96 7.16
CA ALA A 26 16.37 -7.41 8.37
C ALA A 26 17.18 -8.55 9.03
N PRO A 27 17.72 -8.35 10.24
CA PRO A 27 18.42 -9.41 10.97
C PRO A 27 17.42 -10.39 11.58
N VAL A 28 17.81 -11.66 11.69
CA VAL A 28 17.09 -12.65 12.50
C VAL A 28 17.33 -12.32 13.97
N ILE A 29 16.26 -11.96 14.69
CA ILE A 29 16.33 -11.60 16.12
C ILE A 29 16.18 -12.84 17.02
N GLU A 30 15.40 -13.82 16.58
CA GLU A 30 15.09 -15.03 17.34
C GLU A 30 14.96 -16.23 16.38
N GLY A 31 15.42 -17.40 16.83
CA GLY A 31 15.38 -18.65 16.06
C GLY A 31 16.44 -18.72 14.96
N SER A 32 16.19 -19.55 13.94
CA SER A 32 17.03 -19.69 12.75
C SER A 32 16.20 -19.52 11.48
N TRP A 33 16.74 -18.79 10.51
CA TRP A 33 16.13 -18.70 9.18
C TRP A 33 16.48 -19.94 8.36
N PRO A 34 15.51 -20.64 7.76
CA PRO A 34 15.80 -21.86 7.00
C PRO A 34 16.68 -21.57 5.79
N GLU A 35 17.77 -22.33 5.64
CA GLU A 35 18.75 -22.15 4.55
C GLU A 35 18.17 -22.46 3.16
N ASN A 36 17.17 -23.34 3.11
CA ASN A 36 16.51 -23.76 1.88
C ASN A 36 15.30 -22.89 1.50
N LEU A 37 14.96 -21.86 2.29
CA LEU A 37 13.89 -20.95 1.96
C LEU A 37 14.35 -19.97 0.88
N SER A 38 13.58 -19.87 -0.20
CA SER A 38 13.87 -18.99 -1.32
C SER A 38 12.58 -18.50 -1.96
N GLY A 39 12.69 -17.47 -2.81
CA GLY A 39 11.54 -16.80 -3.41
C GLY A 39 11.21 -15.50 -2.68
N TYR A 40 9.98 -15.01 -2.89
CA TYR A 40 9.58 -13.68 -2.46
C TYR A 40 8.25 -13.73 -1.71
N VAL A 41 8.15 -12.95 -0.63
CA VAL A 41 6.86 -12.58 -0.03
C VAL A 41 6.56 -11.13 -0.37
N PHE A 42 5.37 -10.89 -0.88
CA PHE A 42 4.88 -9.55 -1.14
C PHE A 42 3.75 -9.22 -0.16
N ILE A 43 3.83 -8.03 0.43
CA ILE A 43 2.84 -7.49 1.37
C ILE A 43 2.38 -6.15 0.82
N VAL A 44 1.10 -5.88 0.94
CA VAL A 44 0.51 -4.57 0.62
C VAL A 44 0.01 -3.93 1.90
N ALA A 45 0.25 -2.63 2.03
CA ALA A 45 -0.23 -1.85 3.16
C ALA A 45 -0.58 -0.42 2.74
N PRO A 46 -1.49 0.25 3.45
CA PRO A 46 -1.75 1.67 3.28
C PRO A 46 -0.58 2.53 3.78
N TYR A 47 -0.25 3.55 3.00
CA TYR A 47 0.65 4.63 3.36
C TYR A 47 -0.15 5.90 3.58
N HIS A 48 -0.39 6.21 4.84
CA HIS A 48 -1.22 7.36 5.22
C HIS A 48 -0.48 8.68 5.02
N ARG A 49 -1.15 9.63 4.38
CA ARG A 49 -0.76 11.04 4.37
C ARG A 49 -1.12 11.68 5.71
N GLU A 50 -0.54 12.84 5.97
CA GLU A 50 -0.63 13.47 7.31
C GLU A 50 -2.05 13.73 7.82
N LYS A 51 -2.95 14.13 6.93
CA LYS A 51 -4.33 14.48 7.25
C LYS A 51 -5.27 13.28 7.23
N GLU A 52 -4.82 12.13 6.77
CA GLU A 52 -5.64 10.93 6.71
C GLU A 52 -5.83 10.36 8.11
N ARG A 53 -7.04 9.83 8.35
CA ARG A 53 -7.48 9.35 9.67
C ARG A 53 -8.13 7.97 9.61
N HIS A 54 -8.49 7.50 8.42
CA HIS A 54 -9.17 6.24 8.23
C HIS A 54 -8.14 5.13 7.97
N LEU A 55 -8.29 3.98 8.64
CA LEU A 55 -7.31 2.89 8.58
C LEU A 55 -7.05 2.40 7.15
N PHE A 56 -8.13 2.24 6.37
CA PHE A 56 -8.07 1.78 4.98
C PHE A 56 -7.86 2.91 3.95
N ALA A 57 -7.68 4.15 4.41
CA ALA A 57 -7.23 5.23 3.53
C ALA A 57 -5.70 5.16 3.36
N GLY A 58 -5.16 5.93 2.42
CA GLY A 58 -3.72 5.96 2.15
C GLY A 58 -3.35 5.18 0.90
N GLU A 59 -2.32 5.66 0.22
CA GLU A 59 -1.82 5.07 -1.02
C GLU A 59 -1.20 3.69 -0.75
N GLY A 60 -1.25 2.80 -1.73
CA GLY A 60 -0.62 1.49 -1.63
C GLY A 60 0.89 1.61 -1.49
N VAL A 61 1.44 0.81 -0.58
CA VAL A 61 2.85 0.46 -0.52
C VAL A 61 2.98 -1.03 -0.75
N ILE A 62 3.90 -1.39 -1.63
CA ILE A 62 4.36 -2.77 -1.79
C ILE A 62 5.62 -2.99 -0.98
N ILE A 63 5.63 -4.07 -0.20
CA ILE A 63 6.79 -4.54 0.56
C ILE A 63 7.16 -5.91 0.02
N LYS A 64 8.42 -6.09 -0.39
CA LYS A 64 8.99 -7.35 -0.86
C LYS A 64 10.02 -7.86 0.13
N TRP A 65 9.86 -9.08 0.60
CA TRP A 65 10.87 -9.83 1.32
C TRP A 65 11.53 -10.81 0.36
N ASP A 66 12.85 -10.71 0.19
CA ASP A 66 13.65 -11.73 -0.49
C ASP A 66 14.02 -12.81 0.52
N LEU A 67 13.40 -13.98 0.40
CA LEU A 67 13.50 -15.03 1.43
C LEU A 67 14.85 -15.73 1.42
N LYS A 68 15.70 -15.50 0.41
CA LYS A 68 17.06 -16.01 0.41
C LYS A 68 17.91 -15.15 1.34
N SER A 69 18.40 -15.76 2.43
CA SER A 69 19.24 -15.05 3.38
C SER A 69 20.64 -14.79 2.79
N ASP A 70 21.21 -13.64 3.14
CA ASP A 70 22.60 -13.28 2.90
C ASP A 70 23.25 -12.96 4.24
N ASN A 71 24.17 -13.82 4.68
CA ASN A 71 24.84 -13.70 5.98
C ASN A 71 23.87 -13.55 7.17
N GLY A 72 22.77 -14.33 7.17
CA GLY A 72 21.77 -14.29 8.24
C GLY A 72 20.87 -13.04 8.22
N LYS A 73 20.90 -12.25 7.15
CA LYS A 73 20.02 -11.10 6.94
C LYS A 73 19.10 -11.33 5.75
N ILE A 74 17.89 -10.79 5.85
CA ILE A 74 16.84 -10.89 4.84
C ILE A 74 16.66 -9.52 4.21
N LYS A 75 16.72 -9.44 2.87
CA LYS A 75 16.54 -8.16 2.17
C LYS A 75 15.06 -7.81 2.08
N VAL A 76 14.72 -6.62 2.54
CA VAL A 76 13.36 -6.08 2.52
C VAL A 76 13.36 -4.80 1.71
N TYR A 77 12.44 -4.73 0.75
CA TYR A 77 12.26 -3.58 -0.13
C TYR A 77 10.85 -3.03 0.11
N SER A 78 10.71 -1.71 0.17
CA SER A 78 9.42 -1.05 0.37
C SER A 78 9.31 0.14 -0.56
N LYS A 79 8.24 0.19 -1.36
CA LYS A 79 8.01 1.25 -2.34
C LYS A 79 6.55 1.64 -2.37
N ARG A 80 6.32 2.94 -2.30
CA ARG A 80 4.98 3.51 -2.47
C ARG A 80 4.61 3.55 -3.94
N LEU A 81 3.37 3.19 -4.22
CA LEU A 81 2.81 3.27 -5.57
C LEU A 81 2.76 4.73 -6.05
N LYS A 82 2.89 4.90 -7.36
CA LYS A 82 2.76 6.18 -8.06
C LYS A 82 1.52 6.11 -8.95
N THR A 83 0.35 6.25 -8.35
CA THR A 83 -0.92 6.22 -9.09
C THR A 83 -1.30 7.60 -9.61
N TRP A 84 -2.39 7.70 -10.37
CA TRP A 84 -2.94 8.99 -10.75
C TRP A 84 -3.34 9.83 -9.53
N ASP A 85 -3.85 9.20 -8.47
CA ASP A 85 -4.14 9.88 -7.20
C ASP A 85 -2.87 10.53 -6.61
N SER A 86 -1.73 9.82 -6.67
CA SER A 86 -0.42 10.37 -6.26
C SER A 86 0.00 11.59 -7.07
N VAL A 87 -0.32 11.63 -8.36
CA VAL A 87 -0.06 12.79 -9.21
C VAL A 87 -0.96 13.94 -8.79
N TRP A 88 -2.27 13.73 -8.74
CA TRP A 88 -3.24 14.78 -8.42
C TRP A 88 -3.02 15.40 -7.05
N HIS A 89 -2.69 14.61 -6.03
CA HIS A 89 -2.34 15.13 -4.71
C HIS A 89 -1.11 16.05 -4.71
N LYS A 90 -0.18 15.90 -5.68
CA LYS A 90 0.98 16.78 -5.83
C LYS A 90 0.65 18.08 -6.55
N ILE A 91 -0.23 18.04 -7.54
CA ILE A 91 -0.47 19.18 -8.44
C ILE A 91 -1.73 19.98 -8.11
N LEU A 92 -2.72 19.38 -7.42
CA LEU A 92 -4.01 19.99 -7.14
C LEU A 92 -4.26 20.06 -5.63
N PRO A 93 -4.11 21.24 -4.99
CA PRO A 93 -4.33 21.39 -3.54
C PRO A 93 -5.72 20.95 -3.07
N ILE A 94 -6.73 21.00 -3.95
CA ILE A 94 -8.11 20.57 -3.68
C ILE A 94 -8.21 19.08 -3.31
N TYR A 95 -7.26 18.24 -3.74
CA TYR A 95 -7.19 16.83 -3.33
C TYR A 95 -6.92 16.64 -1.84
N ASN A 96 -6.50 17.67 -1.10
CA ASN A 96 -6.47 17.60 0.36
C ASN A 96 -7.85 17.50 1.01
N LEU A 97 -8.93 17.70 0.24
CA LEU A 97 -10.31 17.50 0.67
C LEU A 97 -10.77 16.04 0.55
N SER A 98 -9.94 15.15 0.01
CA SER A 98 -10.26 13.73 -0.09
C SER A 98 -10.62 13.13 1.26
N LYS A 99 -11.69 12.32 1.30
CA LYS A 99 -12.19 11.69 2.53
C LYS A 99 -12.21 10.18 2.37
N GLY A 100 -11.55 9.49 3.30
CA GLY A 100 -11.66 8.04 3.42
C GLY A 100 -13.03 7.63 3.96
N PHE A 101 -13.64 6.65 3.32
CA PHE A 101 -14.90 6.02 3.72
C PHE A 101 -14.87 4.57 3.23
N PHE A 102 -14.84 3.56 4.10
CA PHE A 102 -14.79 2.17 3.64
C PHE A 102 -15.94 1.83 2.66
N PRO A 103 -15.66 1.25 1.48
CA PRO A 103 -14.37 0.70 1.00
C PRO A 103 -13.51 1.64 0.11
N ALA A 104 -13.83 2.92 0.03
CA ALA A 104 -13.24 3.89 -0.91
C ALA A 104 -12.50 5.07 -0.22
N VAL A 105 -11.73 5.81 -1.01
CA VAL A 105 -11.41 7.20 -0.71
C VAL A 105 -12.09 8.03 -1.78
N ILE A 106 -12.88 9.04 -1.38
CA ILE A 106 -13.56 9.93 -2.32
C ILE A 106 -12.74 11.21 -2.45
N SER A 107 -12.29 11.48 -3.66
CA SER A 107 -11.55 12.68 -4.06
C SER A 107 -12.43 13.62 -4.90
N PRO A 108 -11.99 14.86 -5.14
CA PRO A 108 -12.72 15.81 -6.00
C PRO A 108 -12.99 15.31 -7.42
N LEU A 109 -12.20 14.37 -7.96
CA LEU A 109 -12.42 13.77 -9.29
C LEU A 109 -13.06 12.38 -9.23
N GLY A 110 -13.59 11.97 -8.07
CA GLY A 110 -14.26 10.68 -7.88
C GLY A 110 -13.50 9.73 -6.97
N VAL A 111 -13.68 8.42 -7.17
CA VAL A 111 -13.04 7.39 -6.34
C VAL A 111 -11.53 7.39 -6.57
N SER A 112 -10.76 7.57 -5.51
CA SER A 112 -9.30 7.56 -5.55
C SER A 112 -8.76 6.18 -5.90
N GLU A 113 -7.68 6.17 -6.67
CA GLU A 113 -6.94 4.97 -7.06
C GLU A 113 -5.80 4.70 -6.07
N ILE A 114 -6.14 4.13 -4.91
CA ILE A 114 -5.19 3.90 -3.81
C ILE A 114 -4.47 2.55 -3.87
N ALA A 115 -5.06 1.50 -4.44
CA ALA A 115 -4.45 0.16 -4.62
C ALA A 115 -3.67 -0.36 -3.38
N ASN A 116 -4.34 -0.43 -2.22
CA ASN A 116 -3.73 -0.70 -0.92
C ASN A 116 -4.30 -1.93 -0.19
N THR A 117 -5.13 -2.76 -0.85
CA THR A 117 -5.84 -3.85 -0.19
C THR A 117 -5.08 -5.17 -0.27
N ALA A 118 -4.79 -5.66 -1.48
CA ALA A 118 -4.18 -6.97 -1.68
C ALA A 118 -3.24 -6.98 -2.88
N ILE A 119 -2.56 -8.11 -3.05
CA ILE A 119 -1.70 -8.37 -4.19
C ILE A 119 -2.04 -9.70 -4.83
N VAL A 120 -2.06 -9.73 -6.15
CA VAL A 120 -2.35 -10.93 -6.95
C VAL A 120 -1.24 -11.11 -7.97
N ASN A 121 -0.77 -12.35 -8.09
CA ASN A 121 0.09 -12.75 -9.20
C ASN A 121 -0.78 -13.38 -10.28
N MET A 122 -0.81 -12.78 -11.46
CA MET A 122 -1.48 -13.30 -12.64
C MET A 122 -0.45 -13.56 -13.73
N ASN A 123 0.00 -14.81 -13.85
CA ASN A 123 0.99 -15.24 -14.86
C ASN A 123 2.26 -14.39 -14.89
N GLY A 124 2.80 -14.05 -13.71
CA GLY A 124 4.02 -13.24 -13.58
C GLY A 124 3.77 -11.73 -13.51
N ARG A 125 2.54 -11.27 -13.76
CA ARG A 125 2.13 -9.89 -13.56
C ARG A 125 1.71 -9.70 -12.11
N LEU A 126 2.34 -8.75 -11.44
CA LEU A 126 2.04 -8.45 -10.05
C LEU A 126 1.08 -7.27 -9.96
N ILE A 127 -0.11 -7.51 -9.42
CA ILE A 127 -1.22 -6.55 -9.43
C ILE A 127 -1.58 -6.20 -7.99
N LEU A 128 -1.52 -4.91 -7.66
CA LEU A 128 -2.08 -4.39 -6.41
C LEU A 128 -3.53 -3.99 -6.63
N THR A 129 -4.38 -4.41 -5.70
CA THR A 129 -5.82 -4.20 -5.76
C THR A 129 -6.30 -3.23 -4.69
N ALA A 130 -7.51 -2.71 -4.88
CA ALA A 130 -8.25 -1.96 -3.88
C ALA A 130 -9.67 -2.53 -3.81
N ASP A 131 -10.33 -2.37 -2.66
CA ASP A 131 -11.76 -2.72 -2.55
C ASP A 131 -12.65 -1.80 -3.41
N ALA A 132 -12.21 -0.55 -3.62
CA ALA A 132 -12.82 0.39 -4.54
C ALA A 132 -11.75 1.25 -5.24
N GLY A 133 -11.96 1.53 -6.52
CA GLY A 133 -11.03 2.26 -7.38
C GLY A 133 -10.27 1.33 -8.32
N ARG A 134 -9.25 1.87 -8.98
CA ARG A 134 -8.51 1.14 -10.02
C ARG A 134 -7.36 0.31 -9.45
N TYR A 135 -7.09 -0.83 -10.08
CA TYR A 135 -5.96 -1.71 -9.75
C TYR A 135 -4.73 -1.26 -10.52
N TRP A 136 -3.55 -1.65 -10.04
CA TRP A 136 -2.29 -1.21 -10.61
C TRP A 136 -1.29 -2.36 -10.74
N GLU A 137 -0.70 -2.48 -11.92
CA GLU A 137 0.41 -3.40 -12.15
C GLU A 137 1.71 -2.79 -11.64
N VAL A 138 2.56 -3.64 -11.07
CA VAL A 138 3.90 -3.28 -10.61
C VAL A 138 4.94 -4.27 -11.11
N ASP A 139 6.16 -3.78 -11.30
CA ASP A 139 7.32 -4.61 -11.59
C ASP A 139 7.71 -5.41 -10.33
N PRO A 140 7.73 -6.75 -10.36
CA PRO A 140 8.03 -7.57 -9.17
C PRO A 140 9.51 -7.47 -8.73
N VAL A 141 10.41 -7.02 -9.60
CA VAL A 141 11.83 -6.84 -9.32
C VAL A 141 12.09 -5.47 -8.73
N THR A 142 11.71 -4.39 -9.43
CA THR A 142 12.01 -3.00 -9.04
C THR A 142 10.95 -2.35 -8.15
N LEU A 143 9.79 -2.98 -8.03
CA LEU A 143 8.60 -2.46 -7.36
C LEU A 143 8.08 -1.15 -7.97
N ASP A 144 8.48 -0.82 -9.20
CA ASP A 144 7.95 0.35 -9.90
C ASP A 144 6.49 0.13 -10.30
N THR A 145 5.70 1.19 -10.15
CA THR A 145 4.33 1.26 -10.65
C THR A 145 4.36 1.36 -12.17
N ILE A 146 3.70 0.43 -12.86
CA ILE A 146 3.72 0.32 -14.32
C ILE A 146 2.51 1.03 -14.92
N THR A 147 1.32 0.47 -14.74
CA THR A 147 0.10 0.93 -15.40
C THR A 147 -1.14 0.64 -14.55
N PRO A 148 -2.18 1.48 -14.64
CA PRO A 148 -3.49 1.09 -14.15
C PRO A 148 -4.05 -0.08 -14.98
N ILE A 149 -4.88 -0.92 -14.35
CA ILE A 149 -5.57 -2.06 -14.97
C ILE A 149 -7.08 -1.87 -14.85
N GLY A 150 -7.83 -2.33 -15.84
CA GLY A 150 -9.29 -2.31 -15.88
C GLY A 150 -9.83 -1.25 -16.84
N TYR A 151 -9.15 -1.02 -17.95
CA TYR A 151 -9.74 -0.26 -19.06
C TYR A 151 -10.86 -1.09 -19.71
N PHE A 152 -11.90 -0.44 -20.22
CA PHE A 152 -13.07 -1.13 -20.77
C PHE A 152 -12.70 -2.07 -21.93
N ASP A 153 -11.72 -1.69 -22.75
CA ASP A 153 -11.19 -2.49 -23.85
C ASP A 153 -10.36 -3.70 -23.38
N GLU A 154 -9.89 -3.75 -22.13
CA GLU A 154 -9.27 -4.93 -21.52
C GLU A 154 -10.29 -5.98 -21.08
N HIS A 155 -11.58 -5.64 -21.04
CA HIS A 155 -12.68 -6.49 -20.60
C HIS A 155 -13.59 -6.99 -21.74
N VAL A 156 -13.34 -6.57 -22.99
CA VAL A 156 -14.06 -7.07 -24.15
C VAL A 156 -13.36 -8.35 -24.63
N VAL A 157 -13.97 -9.49 -24.35
CA VAL A 157 -13.65 -10.79 -24.96
C VAL A 157 -14.49 -10.98 -26.21
#